data_AF-A0A357ANQ0-F1
#
_entry.id   AF-A0A357ANQ0-F1
#
_cell.length_a   1.000
_cell.length_b   1.000
_cell.length_c   1.000
_cell.angle_alpha   90.00
_cell.angle_beta   90.00
_cell.angle_gamma   90.00
#
_symmetry.space_group_name_H-M   'P 1'
#
loop_
_entity.id
_entity.type
_entity.pdbx_description
1 polymer ?
#
loop_
_entity_poly.entity_id
_entity_poly.type
_entity_poly.pdbx_seq_one_letter_code
_entity_poly.pdbx_strand_id
1 'polypeptide(L)' 'AECPVNAISAGDSKYIIDGDACIDCGSCANVCPVEAPQPK' A
#
# COMPACT_ATOMS: atom_id res chain seq x y z
N ALA A 1 7.43 1.73 6.26
CA ALA A 1 7.16 0.69 7.28
C ALA A 1 5.66 0.59 7.60
N GLU A 2 4.79 1.19 6.79
CA GLU A 2 3.35 1.26 7.11
C GLU A 2 2.60 -0.03 6.76
N CYS A 3 3.18 -0.90 5.93
CA CYS A 3 2.60 -2.19 5.60
C CYS A 3 3.12 -3.27 6.58
N PRO A 4 2.25 -3.89 7.40
CA PRO A 4 2.67 -4.90 8.38
C PRO A 4 3.21 -6.18 7.74
N VAL A 5 2.81 -6.46 6.49
CA VAL A 5 3.19 -7.65 5.72
C VAL A 5 4.22 -7.33 4.62
N ASN A 6 4.74 -6.10 4.59
CA ASN A 6 5.71 -5.65 3.59
C ASN A 6 5.25 -5.84 2.12
N ALA A 7 3.95 -5.73 1.86
CA ALA A 7 3.37 -5.83 0.51
C ALA A 7 3.55 -4.57 -0.36
N ILE A 8 4.30 -3.56 0.09
CA ILE A 8 4.49 -2.30 -0.64
C ILE A 8 5.93 -2.17 -1.11
N SER A 9 6.10 -1.95 -2.42
CA SER A 9 7.39 -1.76 -3.08
C SER A 9 7.48 -0.39 -3.76
N ALA A 10 8.67 0.20 -3.81
CA ALA A 10 8.90 1.44 -4.55
C ALA A 10 9.03 1.14 -6.05
N GLY A 11 8.13 1.71 -6.87
CA GLY A 11 8.25 1.72 -8.33
C GLY A 11 8.90 3.00 -8.84
N ASP A 12 8.98 3.14 -10.16
CA ASP A 12 9.63 4.29 -10.81
C ASP A 12 9.05 5.64 -10.42
N SER A 13 7.72 5.74 -10.27
CA SER A 13 7.04 7.02 -9.99
C SER A 13 5.95 6.92 -8.92
N LYS A 14 5.68 5.71 -8.43
CA LYS A 14 4.64 5.42 -7.44
C LYS A 14 5.01 4.20 -6.63
N TYR A 15 4.48 4.13 -5.42
CA TYR A 15 4.48 2.89 -4.66
C TYR A 15 3.51 1.89 -5.30
N ILE A 16 3.93 0.63 -5.36
CA ILE A 16 3.13 -0.48 -5.87
C ILE A 16 2.77 -1.35 -4.67
N ILE A 17 1.48 -1.63 -4.54
CA ILE A 17 0.96 -2.58 -3.55
C ILE A 17 0.77 -3.91 -4.27
N ASP A 18 1.39 -4.95 -3.76
CA ASP A 18 1.15 -6.33 -4.20
C ASP A 18 -0.21 -6.78 -3.66
N GLY A 19 -1.18 -6.99 -4.56
CA GLY A 19 -2.54 -7.35 -4.20
C GLY A 19 -2.68 -8.77 -3.67
N ASP A 20 -1.77 -9.68 -4.03
CA ASP A 20 -1.78 -11.06 -3.55
C ASP A 20 -1.21 -11.15 -2.11
N ALA A 21 -0.26 -10.29 -1.77
CA ALA A 21 0.31 -10.18 -0.42
C ALA A 21 -0.48 -9.22 0.49
N CYS A 22 -1.30 -8.33 -0.07
CA CYS A 22 -2.11 -7.39 0.70
C CYS A 22 -3.18 -8.11 1.52
N ILE A 23 -3.31 -7.72 2.80
CA ILE A 23 -4.32 -8.26 3.73
C ILE A 23 -5.41 -7.23 4.08
N ASP A 24 -5.54 -6.17 3.28
CA ASP A 24 -6.53 -5.10 3.45
C ASP A 24 -6.55 -4.43 4.83
N CYS A 25 -5.37 -4.31 5.46
CA CYS A 25 -5.24 -3.72 6.80
C CYS A 25 -5.51 -2.21 6.87
N GLY A 26 -5.52 -1.49 5.73
CA GLY A 26 -5.80 -0.06 5.66
C GLY A 26 -4.71 0.89 6.19
N SER A 27 -3.62 0.38 6.77
CA SER A 27 -2.55 1.19 7.38
C SER A 27 -1.91 2.18 6.42
N CYS A 28 -1.63 1.77 5.18
CA CYS A 28 -1.04 2.64 4.15
C CYS A 28 -2.03 3.70 3.64
N ALA A 29 -3.33 3.43 3.67
CA ALA A 29 -4.34 4.39 3.25
C ALA A 29 -4.48 5.56 4.25
N ASN A 30 -4.33 5.29 5.55
CA ASN A 30 -4.49 6.29 6.60
C ASN A 30 -3.39 7.38 6.56
N VAL A 31 -2.18 6.99 6.16
CA VAL A 31 -0.98 7.82 6.17
C VAL A 31 -0.65 8.44 4.82
N CYS A 32 -1.28 7.95 3.74
CA CYS A 32 -0.97 8.41 2.40
C CYS A 32 -1.47 9.85 2.20
N PRO A 33 -0.58 10.84 1.97
CA PRO A 33 -0.98 12.25 1.87
C PRO A 33 -1.85 12.56 0.64
N VAL A 34 -1.90 11.63 -0.32
CA VAL A 34 -2.64 11.76 -1.58
C VAL A 34 -3.75 10.73 -1.73
N GLU A 35 -4.11 10.05 -0.63
CA GLU A 35 -5.06 8.92 -0.61
C GLU A 35 -4.52 7.68 -1.36
N ALA A 36 -4.31 6.57 -0.63
CA ALA A 36 -3.77 5.36 -1.25
C ALA A 36 -4.83 4.68 -2.13
N PRO A 37 -4.43 4.04 -3.25
CA PRO A 37 -5.35 3.28 -4.08
C PRO A 37 -6.05 2.22 -3.22
N GLN A 38 -7.38 2.29 -3.18
CA GLN A 38 -8.20 1.28 -2.51
C GLN A 38 -8.24 0.04 -3.40
N PRO A 39 -7.93 -1.17 -2.88
CA PRO A 39 -8.22 -2.40 -3.60
C PRO A 39 -9.73 -2.51 -3.83
N LYS A 40 -10.11 -2.98 -5.03
CA LYS A 40 -11.51 -3.17 -5.42
C LYS A 40 -11.98 -4.57 -5.06
#